data_AF-A0A4Q6CA78-F1
#
_entry.id   AF-A0A4Q6CA78-F1
#
_cell.length_a   1.000
_cell.length_b   1.000
_cell.length_c   1.000
_cell.angle_alpha   90.00
_cell.angle_beta   90.00
_cell.angle_gamma   90.00
#
_symmetry.space_group_name_H-M   'P 1'
#
loop_
_entity.id
_entity.type
_entity.pdbx_description
1 polymer ?
#
loop_
_entity_poly.entity_id
_entity_poly.type
_entity_poly.pdbx_seq_one_letter_code
_entity_poly.pdbx_strand_id
1 'polypeptide(L)' 'MGIEIERKFLVSGDAWRHEAHEVVPMAQGYLNDLAMVEGGAQKASVRVRIEGADAYLNLKSR' A
#
# COMPACT_ATOMS: atom_id res chain seq x y z
N MET A 1 -13.06 11.99 -14.56
CA MET A 1 -12.32 11.69 -13.31
C MET A 1 -12.22 10.17 -13.21
N GLY A 2 -11.02 9.61 -13.16
CA GLY A 2 -10.81 8.16 -13.25
C GLY A 2 -11.10 7.46 -11.91
N ILE A 3 -11.76 6.30 -11.97
CA ILE A 3 -11.88 5.40 -10.83
C ILE A 3 -10.71 4.42 -10.94
N GLU A 4 -9.85 4.36 -9.92
CA GLU A 4 -8.84 3.32 -9.84
C GLU A 4 -9.51 1.99 -9.48
N ILE A 5 -9.32 0.96 -10.30
CA ILE A 5 -9.78 -0.41 -10.03
C ILE A 5 -8.54 -1.28 -9.83
N GLU A 6 -8.26 -1.65 -8.59
CA GLU A 6 -7.08 -2.43 -8.19
C GLU A 6 -7.49 -3.80 -7.63
N ARG A 7 -6.80 -4.88 -8.01
CA ARG A 7 -6.98 -6.24 -7.46
C ARG A 7 -5.62 -6.79 -7.01
N LYS A 8 -5.54 -7.24 -5.76
CA LYS A 8 -4.31 -7.78 -5.15
C LYS A 8 -4.48 -9.22 -4.74
N PHE A 9 -3.41 -9.98 -4.87
CA PHE A 9 -3.35 -11.39 -4.53
C PHE A 9 -2.06 -11.67 -3.76
N LEU A 10 -2.12 -12.66 -2.86
CA LEU A 10 -0.90 -13.19 -2.27
C LEU A 10 -0.16 -14.01 -3.32
N VAL A 11 1.17 -13.87 -3.37
CA VAL A 11 2.03 -14.66 -4.26
C VAL A 11 2.36 -15.98 -3.55
N SER A 12 2.44 -17.07 -4.32
CA SER A 12 2.88 -18.37 -3.83
C SER A 12 4.35 -18.62 -4.20
N GLY A 13 5.16 -18.97 -3.21
CA GLY A 13 6.60 -19.22 -3.39
C GLY A 13 7.41 -17.98 -3.79
N ASP A 14 8.67 -18.20 -4.17
CA ASP A 14 9.65 -17.13 -4.43
C ASP A 14 10.07 -16.99 -5.91
N ALA A 15 9.49 -17.78 -6.82
CA ALA A 15 9.87 -17.77 -8.24
C ALA A 15 9.71 -16.38 -8.89
N TRP A 16 8.76 -15.57 -8.41
CA TRP A 16 8.54 -14.20 -8.87
C TRP A 16 9.78 -13.31 -8.73
N ARG A 17 10.69 -13.61 -7.80
CA ARG A 17 11.89 -12.80 -7.56
C ARG A 17 12.87 -12.83 -8.73
N HIS A 18 12.92 -13.94 -9.47
CA HIS A 18 13.81 -14.07 -10.64
C HIS A 18 13.34 -13.21 -11.83
N GLU A 19 12.04 -12.91 -11.88
CA GLU A 19 11.42 -12.09 -12.93
C GLU A 19 11.37 -10.60 -12.56
N ALA A 20 11.85 -10.22 -11.36
CA ALA A 20 11.83 -8.83 -10.92
C ALA A 20 12.85 -7.99 -11.70
N HIS A 21 12.37 -6.96 -12.38
CA HIS A 21 13.24 -6.04 -13.14
C HIS A 21 13.97 -5.02 -12.25
N GLU A 22 13.40 -4.71 -11.08
CA GLU A 22 13.94 -3.72 -10.14
C GLU A 22 13.58 -4.11 -8.69
N VAL A 23 14.46 -3.77 -7.75
CA VAL A 23 14.24 -3.93 -6.31
C VAL A 23 14.41 -2.59 -5.62
N VAL A 24 13.33 -2.08 -5.04
CA VAL A 24 13.32 -0.81 -4.32
C VAL A 24 13.10 -1.08 -2.82
N PRO A 25 13.99 -0.65 -1.92
CA PRO A 25 13.73 -0.67 -0.49
C PRO A 25 12.52 0.19 -0.15
N MET A 26 11.54 -0.39 0.54
CA MET A 26 10.33 0.31 0.95
C MET A 26 10.08 0.15 2.44
N ALA A 27 9.67 1.24 3.09
CA ALA A 27 9.18 1.24 4.45
C ALA A 27 7.89 2.05 4.51
N GLN A 28 6.92 1.62 5.33
CA GLN A 28 5.62 2.28 5.42
C GLN A 28 5.09 2.27 6.86
N GLY A 29 4.31 3.30 7.19
CA GLY A 29 3.61 3.42 8.46
C GLY A 29 2.21 3.99 8.24
N TYR A 30 1.23 3.47 8.97
CA TYR A 30 -0.12 4.01 8.98
C TYR A 30 -0.23 5.08 10.07
N LEU A 31 -0.82 6.22 9.73
CA LEU A 31 -1.05 7.31 10.69
C LEU A 31 -2.33 7.08 11.49
N ASN A 32 -3.20 6.19 11.02
CA ASN A 32 -4.44 5.85 11.67
C ASN A 32 -4.63 4.34 11.81
N ASP A 33 -5.40 3.95 12.82
CA ASP A 33 -5.70 2.55 13.09
C ASP A 33 -6.55 1.96 11.97
N LEU A 34 -6.01 0.96 11.29
CA LEU A 34 -6.69 0.25 10.22
C LEU A 34 -7.92 -0.50 10.71
N ALA A 35 -7.94 -0.98 11.96
CA ALA A 35 -9.12 -1.63 12.54
C ALA A 35 -10.29 -0.65 12.63
N MET A 36 -10.01 0.64 12.89
CA MET A 36 -11.03 1.69 12.90
C MET A 36 -11.53 2.04 11.49
N VAL A 37 -10.68 1.91 10.47
CA VAL A 37 -11.09 2.05 9.07
C VAL A 37 -11.98 0.87 8.65
N GLU A 38 -11.61 -0.35 9.02
CA GLU A 38 -12.39 -1.56 8.73
C GLU A 38 -13.75 -1.55 9.42
N GLY A 39 -13.80 -1.08 10.67
CA GLY A 39 -15.03 -0.88 11.44
C GLY A 39 -15.85 0.35 11.06
N GLY A 40 -15.38 1.17 10.11
CA GLY A 40 -16.12 2.31 9.56
C GLY A 40 -16.13 3.58 10.44
N ALA A 41 -15.45 3.57 11.60
CA ALA A 41 -15.26 4.75 12.43
C ALA A 41 -14.34 5.78 11.76
N GLN A 42 -13.46 5.32 10.87
CA GLN A 42 -12.65 6.15 9.99
C GLN A 42 -12.94 5.84 8.52
N LYS A 43 -12.98 6.87 7.66
CA LYS A 43 -13.44 6.75 6.27
C LYS A 43 -12.33 6.47 5.25
N ALA A 44 -11.07 6.57 5.66
CA ALA A 44 -9.91 6.36 4.80
C ALA A 44 -8.73 5.83 5.59
N SER A 45 -7.90 5.01 4.97
CA SER A 45 -6.55 4.73 5.47
C SER A 45 -5.62 5.86 5.05
N VAL A 46 -4.77 6.28 5.99
CA VAL A 46 -3.76 7.31 5.78
C VAL A 46 -2.40 6.69 6.05
N ARG A 47 -1.53 6.70 5.05
CA ARG A 47 -0.23 6.02 5.12
C ARG A 47 0.88 6.92 4.64
N VAL A 48 1.98 6.93 5.37
CA VAL A 48 3.27 7.46 4.92
C VAL A 48 4.15 6.31 4.45
N ARG A 49 4.86 6.51 3.34
CA ARG A 49 5.77 5.51 2.77
C ARG A 49 7.03 6.18 2.23
N ILE A 50 8.17 5.52 2.40
CA ILE A 50 9.42 5.83 1.70
C ILE A 50 9.64 4.75 0.65
N GLU A 51 9.99 5.15 -0.57
CA GLU A 51 10.39 4.28 -1.69
C GLU A 51 11.74 4.77 -2.21
N GLY A 52 12.81 4.06 -1.89
CA GLY A 52 14.16 4.54 -2.19
C GLY A 52 14.44 5.89 -1.51
N ALA A 53 14.63 6.94 -2.32
CA ALA A 53 14.88 8.31 -1.85
C ALA A 53 13.62 9.18 -1.73
N ASP A 54 12.48 8.69 -2.22
CA ASP A 54 11.24 9.47 -2.30
C ASP A 54 10.30 9.14 -1.15
N ALA A 55 9.50 10.13 -0.74
CA ALA A 55 8.49 9.99 0.31
C ALA A 55 7.09 10.32 -0.22
N TYR A 56 6.11 9.56 0.24
CA TYR A 56 4.73 9.62 -0.22
C TYR A 56 3.74 9.64 0.94
N LEU A 57 2.69 10.43 0.78
CA LEU A 57 1.48 10.40 1.61
C LEU A 57 0.33 9.84 0.77
N ASN A 58 -0.29 8.74 1.22
CA ASN A 58 -1.42 8.12 0.56
C ASN A 58 -2.68 8.19 1.42
N LEU A 59 -3.80 8.54 0.78
CA LEU A 59 -5.14 8.48 1.36
C LEU A 59 -5.99 7.57 0.46
N LYS A 60 -6.47 6.45 1.00
CA LYS A 60 -7.39 5.55 0.28
C LYS A 60 -8.69 5.42 1.05
N SER A 61 -9.79 5.81 0.43
CA SER A 61 -11.16 5.61 0.92
C SER A 61 -11.81 4.44 0.17
N ARG A 62 -12.86 3.84 0.75
CA ARG A 62 -13.65 2.78 0.08
C ARG A 62 -14.52 3.36 -1.03
#